data_AF-V4ZYX8-F1
#
_entry.id   AF-V4ZYX8-F1
#
_cell.length_a   1.000
_cell.length_b   1.000
_cell.length_c   1.000
_cell.angle_alpha   90.00
_cell.angle_beta   90.00
_cell.angle_gamma   90.00
#
_symmetry.space_group_name_H-M   'P 1'
#
loop_
_entity.id
_entity.type
_entity.pdbx_description
1 polymer ?
#
loop_
_entity_poly.entity_id
_entity_poly.type
_entity_poly.pdbx_seq_one_letter_code
_entity_poly.pdbx_strand_id
1 'polypeptide(L)'
;MTAVTGLPPTMADRKEEVTPMLSQYVDLCEQHPDAIILFQVGDFYEAFCEAAEEVARVCEVTLTQREDSTGEYPMAGIPIDNAASYLEALVDADYRVALADQVEDAEAASGLVDRAVTRVITPGTVVEDELLAAGSTTYVASVVERDGADSERQEFGIAAVDASTGECF
;
A
#
# COMPACT_ATOMS: atom_id res chain seq x y z
N MET A 1 15.60 -9.66 8.05
CA MET A 1 14.17 -9.31 7.99
C MET A 1 13.75 -9.52 6.56
N THR A 2 12.75 -10.38 6.34
CA THR A 2 12.19 -10.61 5.00
C THR A 2 11.50 -9.33 4.53
N ALA A 3 11.60 -9.01 3.24
CA ALA A 3 10.97 -7.80 2.70
C ALA A 3 9.45 -7.97 2.76
N VAL A 4 8.78 -7.06 3.49
CA VAL A 4 7.32 -7.05 3.70
C VAL A 4 6.62 -6.12 2.70
N THR A 5 7.30 -5.06 2.28
CA THR A 5 6.85 -4.13 1.24
C THR A 5 7.35 -4.56 -0.13
N GLY A 6 6.65 -4.14 -1.18
CA GLY A 6 6.97 -4.49 -2.55
C GLY A 6 6.67 -5.96 -2.86
N LEU A 7 7.47 -6.57 -3.73
CA LEU A 7 7.30 -7.97 -4.13
C LEU A 7 7.74 -8.91 -3.01
N PRO A 8 6.83 -9.72 -2.44
CA PRO A 8 7.20 -10.68 -1.40
C PRO A 8 8.19 -11.71 -1.96
N PRO A 9 9.28 -12.06 -1.25
CA PRO A 9 10.30 -12.97 -1.75
C PRO A 9 9.76 -14.33 -2.22
N THR A 10 8.77 -14.87 -1.49
CA THR A 10 8.10 -16.12 -1.87
C THR A 10 7.42 -16.04 -3.25
N MET A 11 6.86 -14.86 -3.59
CA MET A 11 6.24 -14.62 -4.91
C MET A 11 7.30 -14.33 -5.98
N ALA A 12 8.40 -13.64 -5.62
CA ALA A 12 9.48 -13.32 -6.55
C ALA A 12 10.10 -14.57 -7.20
N ASP A 13 10.29 -15.62 -6.40
CA ASP A 13 10.85 -16.90 -6.86
C ASP A 13 9.91 -17.66 -7.83
N ARG A 14 8.62 -17.31 -7.85
CA ARG A 14 7.56 -18.07 -8.54
C ARG A 14 6.77 -17.25 -9.54
N LYS A 15 7.21 -16.02 -9.84
CA LYS A 15 6.46 -15.03 -10.62
C LYS A 15 6.00 -15.49 -12.01
N GLU A 16 6.70 -16.42 -12.64
CA GLU A 16 6.37 -16.95 -13.98
C GLU A 16 5.36 -18.10 -13.92
N GLU A 17 5.07 -18.61 -12.72
CA GLU A 17 4.22 -19.77 -12.49
C GLU A 17 2.86 -19.41 -11.90
N VAL A 18 2.67 -18.18 -11.41
CA VAL A 18 1.45 -17.74 -10.73
C VAL A 18 0.25 -17.58 -11.66
N THR A 19 -0.97 -17.60 -11.11
CA THR A 19 -2.19 -17.38 -11.88
C THR A 19 -2.25 -15.97 -12.46
N PRO A 20 -3.04 -15.71 -13.53
CA PRO A 20 -3.16 -14.37 -14.11
C PRO A 20 -3.54 -13.28 -13.09
N MET A 21 -4.35 -13.62 -12.08
CA MET A 21 -4.71 -12.70 -11.00
C MET A 21 -3.52 -12.37 -10.10
N LEU A 22 -2.75 -13.37 -9.69
CA LEU A 22 -1.55 -13.17 -8.88
C LEU A 22 -0.42 -12.49 -9.68
N SER A 23 -0.39 -12.65 -11.00
CA SER A 23 0.52 -11.88 -11.87
C SER A 23 0.22 -10.38 -11.78
N GLN A 24 -1.05 -9.97 -11.82
CA GLN A 24 -1.41 -8.55 -11.59
C GLN A 24 -0.93 -8.07 -10.21
N TYR A 25 -1.09 -8.89 -9.17
CA TYR A 25 -0.59 -8.56 -7.83
C TYR A 25 0.94 -8.36 -7.82
N VAL A 26 1.69 -9.29 -8.41
CA VAL A 26 3.15 -9.21 -8.55
C VAL A 26 3.57 -7.94 -9.28
N ASP A 27 2.91 -7.60 -10.40
CA ASP A 27 3.22 -6.41 -11.19
C ASP A 27 2.99 -5.12 -10.38
N LEU A 28 1.94 -5.06 -9.57
CA LEU A 28 1.67 -3.91 -8.70
C LEU A 28 2.67 -3.81 -7.55
N CYS A 29 3.07 -4.94 -6.97
CA CYS A 29 4.13 -5.01 -5.97
C CYS A 29 5.49 -4.51 -6.51
N GLU A 30 5.84 -4.84 -7.76
CA GLU A 30 7.08 -4.36 -8.40
C GLU A 30 7.04 -2.85 -8.69
N GLN A 31 5.87 -2.29 -9.00
CA GLN A 31 5.66 -0.85 -9.23
C GLN A 31 5.72 -0.01 -7.94
N HIS A 32 5.45 -0.63 -6.79
CA HIS A 32 5.40 0.02 -5.48
C HIS A 32 6.27 -0.72 -4.46
N PRO A 33 7.61 -0.70 -4.62
CA PRO A 33 8.55 -1.50 -3.82
C PRO A 33 8.58 -1.11 -2.33
N ASP A 34 8.07 0.07 -2.00
CA ASP A 34 8.11 0.70 -0.68
C ASP A 34 6.76 0.66 0.06
N ALA A 35 5.76 -0.05 -0.48
CA ALA A 35 4.43 -0.16 0.12
C ALA A 35 3.96 -1.62 0.28
N ILE A 36 3.07 -1.84 1.24
CA ILE A 36 2.25 -3.05 1.32
C ILE A 36 1.11 -2.90 0.31
N ILE A 37 0.97 -3.86 -0.59
CA ILE A 37 -0.16 -3.92 -1.53
C ILE A 37 -1.33 -4.64 -0.89
N LEU A 38 -2.44 -3.91 -0.77
CA LEU A 38 -3.75 -4.42 -0.40
C LEU A 38 -4.60 -4.55 -1.67
N PHE A 39 -4.77 -5.78 -2.13
CA PHE A 39 -5.29 -6.12 -3.44
C PHE A 39 -6.76 -6.51 -3.37
N GLN A 40 -7.63 -5.80 -4.08
CA GLN A 40 -9.07 -6.04 -4.02
C GLN A 40 -9.45 -7.40 -4.64
N VAL A 41 -10.08 -8.25 -3.84
CA VAL A 41 -10.68 -9.52 -4.27
C VAL A 41 -12.11 -9.57 -3.73
N GLY A 42 -13.07 -9.19 -4.58
CA GLY A 42 -14.46 -9.03 -4.17
C GLY A 42 -14.59 -7.92 -3.12
N ASP A 43 -15.14 -8.27 -1.96
CA ASP A 43 -15.40 -7.34 -0.85
C ASP A 43 -14.26 -7.23 0.17
N PHE A 44 -13.07 -7.76 -0.17
CA PHE A 44 -11.88 -7.77 0.68
C PHE A 44 -10.67 -7.14 0.00
N TYR A 45 -9.85 -6.48 0.81
CA TYR A 45 -8.46 -6.20 0.50
C TYR A 45 -7.59 -7.36 1.00
N GLU A 46 -6.90 -8.04 0.09
CA GLU A 46 -6.04 -9.18 0.39
C GLU A 46 -4.56 -8.84 0.20
N ALA A 47 -3.72 -9.28 1.14
CA ALA A 47 -2.28 -9.34 1.00
C ALA A 47 -1.83 -10.81 0.92
N PHE A 48 -0.67 -11.06 0.31
CA PHE A 48 -0.15 -12.42 0.09
C PHE A 48 1.26 -12.60 0.66
N CYS A 49 1.60 -13.85 1.01
CA CYS A 49 2.90 -14.28 1.52
C CYS A 49 3.40 -13.43 2.70
N GLU A 50 4.62 -12.89 2.65
CA GLU A 50 5.21 -12.16 3.78
C GLU A 50 4.45 -10.86 4.11
N ALA A 51 3.84 -10.23 3.10
CA ALA A 51 2.93 -9.12 3.33
C ALA A 51 1.66 -9.57 4.08
N ALA A 52 1.14 -10.75 3.77
CA ALA A 52 -0.01 -11.33 4.49
C ALA A 52 0.30 -11.62 5.96
N GLU A 53 1.46 -12.19 6.24
CA GLU A 53 1.89 -12.49 7.61
C GLU A 53 1.97 -11.21 8.45
N GLU A 54 2.49 -10.14 7.87
CA GLU A 54 2.57 -8.86 8.55
C GLU A 54 1.19 -8.21 8.73
N VAL A 55 0.35 -8.20 7.69
CA VAL A 55 -1.02 -7.68 7.79
C VAL A 55 -1.79 -8.43 8.86
N ALA A 56 -1.72 -9.77 8.89
CA ALA A 56 -2.35 -10.58 9.93
C ALA A 56 -1.86 -10.21 11.34
N ARG A 57 -0.55 -9.96 11.49
CA ARG A 57 0.07 -9.59 12.76
C ARG A 57 -0.32 -8.19 13.24
N VAL A 58 -0.30 -7.20 12.36
CA VAL A 58 -0.55 -5.79 12.69
C VAL A 58 -2.04 -5.52 12.86
N CYS A 59 -2.86 -6.06 11.97
CA CYS A 59 -4.31 -5.87 11.97
C CYS A 59 -5.06 -6.86 12.86
N GLU A 60 -4.36 -7.79 13.50
CA GLU A 60 -4.93 -8.88 14.32
C GLU A 60 -6.01 -9.70 13.59
N VAL A 61 -5.84 -9.87 12.27
CA VAL A 61 -6.75 -10.67 11.43
C VAL A 61 -6.20 -12.08 11.25
N THR A 62 -7.07 -13.02 10.90
CA THR A 62 -6.68 -14.41 10.68
C THR A 62 -5.76 -14.52 9.46
N LEU A 63 -4.57 -15.09 9.66
CA LEU A 63 -3.74 -15.57 8.56
C LEU A 63 -4.35 -16.86 8.02
N THR A 64 -4.67 -16.86 6.73
CA THR A 64 -5.23 -17.97 5.98
C THR A 64 -4.29 -18.36 4.85
N GLN A 65 -4.75 -19.21 3.94
CA GLN A 65 -3.98 -19.67 2.80
C GLN A 65 -4.88 -19.71 1.59
N ARG A 66 -4.38 -19.17 0.47
CA ARG A 66 -4.98 -19.30 -0.85
C ARG A 66 -4.33 -20.48 -1.55
N GLU A 67 -5.14 -21.45 -1.95
CA GLU A 67 -4.70 -22.57 -2.78
C GLU A 67 -5.26 -22.39 -4.20
N ASP A 68 -4.38 -22.44 -5.20
CA ASP A 68 -4.75 -22.46 -6.61
C ASP A 68 -3.90 -23.46 -7.41
N SER A 69 -4.08 -23.50 -8.74
CA SER A 69 -3.35 -24.44 -9.62
C SER A 69 -1.84 -24.26 -9.61
N THR A 70 -1.34 -23.18 -9.04
CA THR A 70 0.07 -22.78 -9.02
C THR A 70 0.69 -22.99 -7.65
N GLY A 71 -0.09 -23.31 -6.63
CA GLY A 71 0.40 -23.67 -5.30
C GLY A 71 -0.43 -23.03 -4.19
N GLU A 72 0.18 -22.96 -3.02
CA GLU A 72 -0.45 -22.39 -1.85
C GLU A 72 0.32 -21.15 -1.36
N TYR A 73 -0.42 -20.09 -1.03
CA TYR A 73 0.14 -18.79 -0.66
C TYR A 73 -0.51 -18.31 0.65
N PRO A 74 0.26 -17.93 1.69
CA PRO A 74 -0.29 -17.27 2.86
C PRO A 74 -1.10 -16.04 2.45
N MET A 75 -2.23 -15.80 3.12
CA MET A 75 -3.15 -14.74 2.74
C MET A 75 -3.82 -14.13 3.98
N ALA A 76 -3.91 -12.81 4.02
CA ALA A 76 -4.64 -12.08 5.04
C ALA A 76 -5.57 -11.10 4.35
N GLY A 77 -6.82 -11.05 4.78
CA GLY A 77 -7.87 -10.25 4.18
C GLY A 77 -8.48 -9.28 5.19
N ILE A 78 -8.73 -8.05 4.73
CA ILE A 78 -9.43 -7.00 5.48
C ILE A 78 -10.74 -6.68 4.73
N PRO A 79 -11.91 -6.66 5.41
CA PRO A 79 -13.17 -6.28 4.77
C PRO A 79 -13.13 -4.80 4.34
N ILE A 80 -13.50 -4.52 3.09
CA ILE A 80 -13.43 -3.16 2.52
C ILE A 80 -14.31 -2.18 3.31
N ASP A 81 -15.55 -2.59 3.63
CA ASP A 81 -16.52 -1.76 4.36
C ASP A 81 -16.01 -1.27 5.73
N ASN A 82 -15.06 -1.99 6.34
CA ASN A 82 -14.47 -1.65 7.63
C ASN A 82 -12.96 -1.48 7.54
N ALA A 83 -12.41 -1.15 6.36
CA ALA A 83 -10.96 -1.10 6.15
C ALA A 83 -10.28 -0.01 6.97
N ALA A 84 -10.96 1.09 7.28
CA ALA A 84 -10.37 2.28 7.91
C ALA A 84 -9.52 1.95 9.14
N SER A 85 -10.06 1.27 10.15
CA SER A 85 -9.30 0.98 11.39
C SER A 85 -8.09 0.07 11.16
N TYR A 86 -8.13 -0.78 10.13
CA TYR A 86 -6.99 -1.64 9.80
C TYR A 86 -5.91 -0.88 9.03
N LEU A 87 -6.31 0.05 8.16
CA LEU A 87 -5.39 0.97 7.48
C LEU A 87 -4.70 1.89 8.48
N GLU A 88 -5.43 2.37 9.49
CA GLU A 88 -4.86 3.12 10.62
C GLU A 88 -3.74 2.33 11.31
N ALA A 89 -4.03 1.09 11.71
CA ALA A 89 -3.06 0.23 12.39
C ALA A 89 -1.79 -0.02 11.56
N LEU A 90 -1.92 -0.17 10.25
CA LEU A 90 -0.78 -0.33 9.33
C LEU A 90 0.04 0.97 9.23
N VAL A 91 -0.64 2.11 9.09
CA VAL A 91 0.02 3.43 8.99
C VAL A 91 0.73 3.79 10.30
N ASP A 92 0.10 3.53 11.45
CA ASP A 92 0.69 3.72 12.78
C ASP A 92 1.90 2.80 13.04
N ALA A 93 1.93 1.64 12.37
CA ALA A 93 3.08 0.74 12.34
C ALA A 93 4.17 1.18 11.33
N ASP A 94 4.08 2.41 10.80
CA ASP A 94 5.02 3.04 9.86
C ASP A 94 5.04 2.37 8.47
N TYR A 95 3.95 1.71 8.07
CA TYR A 95 3.79 1.18 6.72
C TYR A 95 3.17 2.18 5.77
N ARG A 96 3.74 2.25 4.55
CA ARG A 96 3.03 2.80 3.38
C ARG A 96 2.11 1.70 2.85
N VAL A 97 0.88 2.05 2.54
CA VAL A 97 -0.15 1.09 2.09
C VAL A 97 -0.68 1.54 0.74
N ALA A 98 -0.64 0.66 -0.26
CA ALA A 98 -1.23 0.90 -1.57
C ALA A 98 -2.51 0.08 -1.73
N LEU A 99 -3.64 0.76 -1.98
CA LEU A 99 -4.92 0.12 -2.28
C LEU A 99 -5.00 -0.12 -3.79
N ALA A 100 -5.12 -1.38 -4.17
CA ALA A 100 -5.28 -1.80 -5.56
C ALA A 100 -6.73 -2.26 -5.82
N ASP A 101 -7.53 -1.36 -6.39
CA ASP A 101 -8.96 -1.57 -6.62
C ASP A 101 -9.23 -2.16 -8.01
N GLN A 102 -10.39 -2.78 -8.15
CA GLN A 102 -10.97 -3.13 -9.43
C GLN A 102 -11.40 -1.86 -10.16
N VAL A 103 -10.78 -1.58 -11.31
CA VAL A 103 -11.04 -0.36 -12.11
C VAL A 103 -12.03 -0.59 -13.24
N GLU A 104 -12.41 -1.84 -13.48
CA GLU A 104 -13.44 -2.24 -14.42
C GLU A 104 -14.66 -2.80 -13.68
N ASP A 105 -15.84 -2.61 -14.27
CA ASP A 105 -17.06 -3.23 -13.76
C ASP A 105 -17.00 -4.75 -13.99
N ALA A 106 -17.09 -5.52 -12.91
CA ALA A 106 -17.05 -6.97 -12.93
C ALA A 106 -18.16 -7.61 -13.79
N GLU A 107 -19.32 -6.95 -13.93
CA GLU A 107 -20.41 -7.42 -14.79
C GLU A 107 -20.15 -7.15 -16.28
N ALA A 108 -19.32 -6.16 -16.59
CA ALA A 108 -18.92 -5.80 -17.95
C ALA A 108 -17.65 -6.54 -18.41
N ALA A 109 -16.85 -7.06 -17.47
CA ALA A 109 -15.61 -7.77 -17.75
C ALA A 109 -15.89 -9.15 -18.36
N SER A 110 -15.27 -9.43 -19.52
CA SER A 110 -15.35 -10.75 -20.18
C SER A 110 -14.31 -11.76 -19.67
N GLY A 111 -13.54 -11.38 -18.65
CA GLY A 111 -12.40 -12.13 -18.14
C GLY A 111 -11.95 -11.64 -16.76
N LEU A 112 -10.64 -11.70 -16.50
CA LEU A 112 -10.05 -11.17 -15.27
C LEU A 112 -10.26 -9.65 -15.22
N VAL A 113 -10.92 -9.17 -14.16
CA VAL A 113 -11.13 -7.74 -13.90
C VAL A 113 -9.78 -7.04 -13.73
N ASP A 114 -9.56 -5.92 -14.43
CA ASP A 114 -8.35 -5.12 -14.26
C ASP A 114 -8.32 -4.41 -12.91
N ARG A 115 -7.10 -4.31 -12.37
CA ARG A 115 -6.82 -3.63 -11.11
C ARG A 115 -5.68 -2.66 -11.24
N ALA A 116 -5.78 -1.55 -10.51
CA ALA A 116 -4.72 -0.56 -10.43
C ALA A 116 -4.63 0.00 -9.01
N VAL A 117 -3.44 0.46 -8.61
CA VAL A 117 -3.31 1.26 -7.40
C VAL A 117 -4.05 2.57 -7.60
N THR A 118 -5.17 2.73 -6.91
CA THR A 118 -5.98 3.96 -6.92
C THR A 118 -5.49 4.94 -5.87
N ARG A 119 -4.83 4.42 -4.83
CA ARG A 119 -4.42 5.21 -3.69
C ARG A 119 -3.21 4.66 -2.97
N VAL A 120 -2.33 5.57 -2.54
CA VAL A 120 -1.23 5.29 -1.60
C VAL A 120 -1.46 6.09 -0.33
N ILE A 121 -1.50 5.40 0.79
CA ILE A 121 -1.70 5.96 2.12
C ILE A 121 -0.35 5.92 2.84
N THR A 122 0.06 7.08 3.36
CA THR A 122 1.28 7.24 4.14
C THR A 122 0.95 8.07 5.38
N PRO A 123 1.73 8.01 6.47
CA PRO A 123 1.45 8.77 7.69
C PRO A 123 1.22 10.27 7.47
N GLY A 124 1.89 10.86 6.47
CA GLY A 124 1.78 12.29 6.16
C GLY A 124 0.64 12.66 5.19
N THR A 125 0.06 11.69 4.48
CA THR A 125 -0.91 11.92 3.39
C THR A 125 -2.30 11.37 3.69
N VAL A 126 -2.58 11.06 4.95
CA VAL A 126 -3.89 10.65 5.43
C VAL A 126 -4.87 11.82 5.27
N VAL A 127 -6.07 11.55 4.75
CA VAL A 127 -7.12 12.58 4.57
C VAL A 127 -8.48 12.16 5.13
N GLU A 128 -8.63 10.91 5.56
CA GLU A 128 -9.82 10.41 6.22
C GLU A 128 -9.93 10.96 7.62
N ASP A 129 -11.11 11.49 7.94
CA ASP A 129 -11.42 11.99 9.28
C ASP A 129 -11.24 10.90 10.35
N GLU A 130 -11.52 9.64 10.02
CA GLU A 130 -11.34 8.50 10.94
C GLU A 130 -9.88 8.21 11.28
N LEU A 131 -8.95 8.56 10.39
CA LEU A 131 -7.53 8.29 10.52
C LEU A 131 -6.73 9.51 11.00
N LEU A 132 -7.33 10.70 11.01
CA LEU A 132 -6.71 11.93 11.45
C LEU A 132 -6.83 12.10 12.96
N ALA A 133 -5.69 12.28 13.64
CA ALA A 133 -5.70 12.60 15.06
C ALA A 133 -6.40 13.96 15.30
N ALA A 134 -7.55 13.90 15.98
CA ALA A 134 -8.40 15.06 16.20
C ALA A 134 -7.64 16.24 16.84
N GLY A 135 -7.73 17.42 16.20
CA GLY A 135 -7.08 18.64 16.67
C GLY A 135 -5.58 18.73 16.39
N SER A 136 -5.03 17.82 15.58
CA SER A 136 -3.67 17.90 15.05
C SER A 136 -3.66 18.29 13.58
N THR A 137 -2.52 18.79 13.10
CA THR A 137 -2.29 19.11 11.69
C THR A 137 -1.12 18.26 11.20
N THR A 138 -1.35 17.50 10.14
CA THR A 138 -0.35 16.61 9.57
C THR A 138 0.23 17.24 8.31
N TYR A 139 1.53 17.48 8.31
CA TYR A 139 2.24 18.05 7.16
C TYR A 139 3.19 17.04 6.53
N VAL A 140 3.17 16.96 5.20
CA VAL A 140 4.30 16.44 4.42
C VAL A 140 5.21 17.60 4.09
N ALA A 141 6.49 17.49 4.45
CA ALA A 141 7.51 18.46 4.10
C ALA A 141 8.55 17.88 3.16
N SER A 142 9.05 18.71 2.25
CA SER A 142 10.21 18.44 1.41
C SER A 142 11.31 19.44 1.75
N VAL A 143 12.55 18.97 1.82
CA VAL A 143 13.74 19.80 2.01
C VAL A 143 14.70 19.51 0.86
N VAL A 144 15.17 20.56 0.21
CA VAL A 144 16.13 20.47 -0.90
C VAL A 144 17.33 21.34 -0.58
N GLU A 145 18.52 20.75 -0.60
CA GLU A 145 19.77 21.51 -0.58
C GLU A 145 20.04 22.07 -1.97
N ARG A 146 20.36 23.36 -2.05
CA ARG A 146 20.72 23.98 -3.32
C ARG A 146 22.18 23.68 -3.64
N ASP A 147 22.41 22.89 -4.68
CA ASP A 147 23.75 22.71 -5.23
C ASP A 147 24.26 24.03 -5.85
N GLY A 148 25.32 24.59 -5.26
CA GLY A 148 25.99 25.80 -5.75
C GLY A 148 27.50 25.67 -5.64
N ALA A 149 28.19 25.57 -6.78
CA ALA A 149 29.63 25.35 -6.87
C ALA A 149 30.50 26.51 -6.30
N ASP A 150 29.90 27.68 -6.05
CA ASP A 150 30.60 28.92 -5.68
C ASP A 150 30.08 29.59 -4.39
N SER A 151 29.16 28.95 -3.65
CA SER A 151 28.63 29.49 -2.39
C SER A 151 29.30 28.82 -1.18
N GLU A 152 30.00 29.60 -0.34
CA GLU A 152 30.53 29.15 0.96
C GLU A 152 29.42 28.88 2.01
N ARG A 153 28.14 29.08 1.65
CA ARG A 153 26.98 28.89 2.51
C ARG A 153 26.06 27.81 1.92
N GLN A 154 25.65 26.88 2.77
CA GLN A 154 24.59 25.94 2.45
C GLN A 154 23.25 26.67 2.45
N GLU A 155 22.51 26.55 1.34
CA GLU A 155 21.16 27.10 1.18
C GLU A 155 20.16 25.95 1.07
N PHE A 156 19.04 26.05 1.79
CA PHE A 156 17.98 25.05 1.78
C PHE A 156 16.66 25.67 1.34
N GLY A 157 15.94 24.97 0.46
CA GLY A 157 14.52 25.19 0.20
C GLY A 157 13.70 24.23 1.04
N ILE A 158 12.62 24.73 1.64
CA ILE A 158 11.65 23.93 2.39
C ILE A 158 10.29 24.24 1.80
N ALA A 159 9.48 23.19 1.58
CA ALA A 159 8.07 23.31 1.27
C ALA A 159 7.30 22.32 2.15
N ALA A 160 6.12 22.68 2.63
CA ALA A 160 5.23 21.77 3.34
C ALA A 160 3.79 21.90 2.87
N VAL A 161 3.05 20.80 2.97
CA VAL A 161 1.63 20.73 2.63
C VAL A 161 0.88 19.87 3.63
N ASP A 162 -0.28 20.34 4.06
CA ASP A 162 -1.28 19.52 4.73
C ASP A 162 -2.28 19.03 3.67
N ALA A 163 -2.28 17.72 3.42
CA ALA A 163 -3.11 17.10 2.40
C ALA A 163 -4.62 17.18 2.72
N SER A 164 -4.99 17.30 3.99
CA SER A 164 -6.37 17.33 4.46
C SER A 164 -7.02 18.71 4.31
N THR A 165 -6.24 19.79 4.50
CA THR A 165 -6.73 21.17 4.46
C THR A 165 -6.32 21.92 3.19
N GLY A 166 -5.28 21.47 2.50
CA GLY A 166 -4.66 22.18 1.38
C GLY A 166 -3.76 23.34 1.81
N GLU A 167 -3.49 23.51 3.12
CA GLU A 167 -2.55 24.52 3.61
C GLU A 167 -1.13 24.22 3.10
N CYS A 168 -0.41 25.22 2.62
CA CYS A 168 0.96 25.08 2.10
C CYS A 168 1.84 26.29 2.41
N PHE A 169 3.14 26.05 2.63
CA PHE A 169 4.16 27.07 2.88
C PHE A 169 5.55 26.66 2.37
#